data_AF-A0A938E9Z5-F1
#
_entry.id   AF-A0A938E9Z5-F1
#
_cell.length_a   1.000
_cell.length_b   1.000
_cell.length_c   1.000
_cell.angle_alpha   90.00
_cell.angle_beta   90.00
_cell.angle_gamma   90.00
#
_symmetry.space_group_name_H-M   'P 1'
#
loop_
_entity.id
_entity.type
_entity.pdbx_description
1 polymer ?
#
loop_
_entity_poly.entity_id
_entity_poly.type
_entity_poly.pdbx_seq_one_letter_code
_entity_poly.pdbx_strand_id
1 'polypeptide(L)'
;MPRLPGWAWVIVIVALSAAARVFAARGVSAAWIAPDEPYYGLVGRSLFGGDTVLDGVPGTSLVTPLVLGLPTLVFDDVASVVSAAQVIHAVLMSTVVAVAFAWARPLAGERWAYAAGALAALAPGMAYAGLM
;
A
#
# COMPACT_ATOMS: atom_id res chain seq x y z
N MET A 1 4.17 13.72 -32.43
CA MET A 1 3.89 13.62 -30.99
C MET A 1 5.00 12.78 -30.35
N PRO A 2 5.72 13.27 -29.33
CA PRO A 2 6.74 12.47 -28.65
C PRO A 2 6.06 11.26 -28.00
N ARG A 3 6.57 10.05 -28.25
CA ARG A 3 6.14 8.87 -27.50
C ARG A 3 6.76 8.95 -26.12
N LEU A 4 5.95 9.18 -25.09
CA LEU A 4 6.41 9.00 -23.72
C LEU A 4 6.94 7.55 -23.56
N PRO A 5 8.06 7.34 -22.85
CA PRO A 5 8.55 5.99 -22.57
C PRO A 5 7.43 5.19 -21.90
N GLY A 6 7.27 3.90 -22.23
CA GLY A 6 6.12 3.14 -21.72
C GLY A 6 5.98 3.14 -20.19
N TRP A 7 7.10 3.23 -19.47
CA TRP A 7 7.12 3.37 -18.02
C TRP A 7 6.55 4.69 -17.48
N ALA A 8 6.54 5.77 -18.26
CA ALA A 8 5.93 7.03 -17.85
C ALA A 8 4.43 6.87 -17.61
N TRP A 9 3.74 6.11 -18.47
CA TRP A 9 2.32 5.81 -18.28
C TRP A 9 2.07 4.91 -17.08
N VAL A 10 2.97 3.97 -16.80
CA VAL A 10 2.89 3.15 -15.58
C VAL A 10 2.94 4.03 -14.33
N ILE A 11 3.87 4.98 -14.27
CA ILE A 11 3.99 5.92 -13.15
C ILE A 11 2.69 6.73 -12.98
N VAL A 12 2.11 7.22 -14.07
CA VAL A 12 0.83 7.95 -14.04
C VAL A 12 -0.29 7.06 -13.48
N ILE A 13 -0.41 5.82 -13.94
CA ILE A 13 -1.46 4.89 -13.47
C ILE A 13 -1.25 4.54 -11.98
N VAL A 14 -0.01 4.30 -11.55
CA VAL A 14 0.32 4.05 -10.13
C VAL A 14 -0.07 5.25 -9.28
N ALA A 15 0.26 6.47 -9.70
CA ALA A 15 -0.07 7.68 -8.96
C ALA A 15 -1.59 7.90 -8.86
N LEU A 16 -2.33 7.67 -9.96
CA LEU A 16 -3.79 7.78 -9.96
C LEU A 16 -4.44 6.70 -9.06
N SER A 17 -3.96 5.46 -9.13
CA SER A 17 -4.41 4.38 -8.25
C SER A 17 -4.15 4.72 -6.78
N ALA A 18 -2.95 5.21 -6.45
CA ALA A 18 -2.60 5.58 -5.09
C ALA A 18 -3.47 6.74 -4.59
N ALA A 19 -3.68 7.78 -5.40
CA ALA A 19 -4.54 8.90 -5.04
C ALA A 19 -5.99 8.46 -4.78
N ALA A 20 -6.55 7.60 -5.63
CA ALA A 20 -7.90 7.07 -5.45
C ALA A 20 -8.02 6.23 -4.18
N ARG A 21 -7.01 5.40 -3.88
CA ARG A 21 -6.94 4.59 -2.64
C ARG A 21 -6.81 5.46 -1.40
N VAL A 22 -5.93 6.46 -1.41
CA VAL A 22 -5.79 7.42 -0.31
C VAL A 22 -7.13 8.13 -0.07
N PHE A 23 -7.79 8.62 -1.12
CA PHE A 23 -9.09 9.27 -1.00
C PHE A 23 -10.14 8.35 -0.35
N ALA A 24 -10.21 7.08 -0.77
CA ALA A 24 -11.10 6.10 -0.17
C ALA A 24 -10.74 5.81 1.30
N ALA A 25 -9.45 5.64 1.61
CA ALA A 25 -8.95 5.38 2.96
C ALA A 25 -9.24 6.53 3.94
N ARG A 26 -9.36 7.79 3.47
CA ARG A 26 -9.76 8.92 4.34
C ARG A 26 -11.16 8.77 4.94
N GLY A 27 -12.03 7.98 4.32
CA GLY A 27 -13.34 7.64 4.88
C GLY A 27 -13.28 6.61 6.02
N VAL A 28 -12.10 6.06 6.29
CA VAL A 28 -11.88 4.98 7.26
C VAL A 28 -11.04 5.53 8.42
N SER A 29 -11.66 5.66 9.59
CA SER A 29 -11.08 6.32 10.77
C SER A 29 -10.23 5.41 11.67
N ALA A 30 -10.20 4.11 11.39
CA ALA A 30 -9.47 3.12 12.16
C ALA A 30 -9.11 1.94 11.26
N ALA A 31 -8.22 1.07 11.74
CA ALA A 31 -7.93 -0.19 11.07
C ALA A 31 -9.21 -0.94 10.65
N TRP A 32 -9.32 -1.20 9.36
CA TRP A 32 -10.47 -1.78 8.68
C TRP A 32 -10.56 -3.29 8.89
N ILE A 33 -9.42 -4.00 8.86
CA ILE A 33 -9.34 -5.46 8.97
C ILE A 33 -8.82 -5.84 10.35
N ALA A 34 -9.74 -6.08 11.27
CA ALA A 34 -9.42 -6.63 12.59
C ALA A 34 -9.32 -8.17 12.55
N PRO A 35 -8.40 -8.79 13.30
CA PRO A 35 -7.47 -8.17 14.26
C PRO A 35 -6.13 -7.74 13.63
N ASP A 36 -5.89 -8.03 12.35
CA ASP A 36 -4.57 -7.95 11.72
C ASP A 36 -3.99 -6.54 11.70
N GLU A 37 -4.78 -5.57 11.23
CA GLU A 37 -4.31 -4.20 11.04
C GLU A 37 -4.04 -3.44 12.35
N PRO A 38 -4.91 -3.51 13.39
CA PRO A 38 -4.55 -3.01 14.71
C PRO A 38 -3.30 -3.69 15.26
N TYR A 39 -3.18 -5.00 15.05
CA TYR A 39 -2.06 -5.79 15.53
C TYR A 39 -0.73 -5.36 14.88
N TYR A 40 -0.70 -5.21 13.56
CA TYR A 40 0.50 -4.72 12.85
C TYR A 40 0.87 -3.29 13.26
N GLY A 41 -0.12 -2.42 13.50
CA GLY A 41 0.11 -1.06 13.99
C GLY A 41 0.75 -1.03 15.38
N LEU A 42 0.28 -1.88 16.31
CA LEU A 42 0.84 -1.98 17.66
C LEU A 42 2.26 -2.56 17.66
N VAL A 43 2.49 -3.65 16.89
CA VAL A 43 3.83 -4.23 16.74
C VAL A 43 4.78 -3.21 16.08
N GLY A 44 4.33 -2.51 15.04
CA GLY A 44 5.11 -1.46 14.37
C GLY A 44 5.51 -0.34 15.31
N ARG A 45 4.57 0.16 16.12
CA ARG A 45 4.85 1.18 17.15
C ARG A 45 5.86 0.69 18.19
N SER A 46 5.73 -0.56 18.62
CA SER A 46 6.68 -1.18 19.57
C SER A 46 8.09 -1.31 18.98
N LEU A 47 8.23 -1.60 17.69
CA LEU A 47 9.54 -1.67 17.01
C LEU A 47 10.30 -0.33 17.01
N PHE A 48 9.58 0.79 17.02
CA PHE A 48 10.15 2.14 16.94
C PHE A 48 10.11 2.92 18.26
N GLY A 49 9.95 2.23 19.40
CA GLY A 49 10.13 2.82 20.74
C GLY A 49 8.86 3.17 21.51
N GLY A 50 7.68 2.73 21.06
CA GLY A 50 6.47 2.73 21.90
C GLY A 50 6.45 1.57 22.91
N ASP A 51 5.40 1.51 23.73
CA ASP A 51 5.19 0.43 24.71
C ASP A 51 5.33 -0.94 24.05
N THR A 52 6.14 -1.81 24.65
CA THR A 52 6.50 -3.10 24.06
C THR A 52 5.33 -4.08 24.10
N VAL A 53 4.79 -4.44 22.94
CA VAL A 53 3.72 -5.45 22.79
C VAL A 53 4.28 -6.79 22.27
N LEU A 54 5.61 -6.97 22.33
CA LEU A 54 6.29 -8.12 21.71
C LEU A 54 6.17 -9.43 22.49
N ASP A 55 5.71 -9.39 23.75
CA ASP A 55 5.51 -10.61 24.54
C ASP A 55 4.28 -11.38 24.04
N GLY A 56 4.50 -12.60 23.53
CA GLY A 56 3.44 -13.48 23.04
C GLY A 56 3.06 -13.29 21.56
N VAL A 57 3.85 -12.53 20.80
CA VAL A 57 3.68 -12.35 19.34
C VAL A 57 3.85 -13.70 18.62
N PRO A 58 2.80 -14.20 17.91
CA PRO A 58 2.97 -15.34 17.00
C PRO A 58 4.05 -15.01 15.96
N GLY A 59 4.80 -16.00 15.47
CA GLY A 59 5.89 -15.82 14.51
C GLY A 59 5.44 -15.35 13.11
N THR A 60 4.82 -14.16 13.02
CA THR A 60 4.35 -13.54 11.79
C THR A 60 5.43 -12.64 11.16
N SER A 61 5.27 -12.33 9.88
CA SER A 61 6.15 -11.43 9.13
C SER A 61 6.25 -10.06 9.80
N LEU A 62 7.48 -9.56 9.97
CA LEU A 62 7.75 -8.20 10.46
C LEU A 62 7.68 -7.14 9.35
N VAL A 63 7.50 -7.53 8.09
CA VAL A 63 7.52 -6.58 6.96
C VAL A 63 6.40 -5.55 7.10
N THR A 64 5.16 -5.99 7.32
CA THR A 64 4.00 -5.08 7.45
C THR A 64 4.12 -4.19 8.69
N PRO A 65 4.39 -4.72 9.91
CA PRO A 65 4.63 -3.88 11.08
C PRO A 65 5.76 -2.87 10.90
N LEU A 66 6.88 -3.27 10.29
CA LEU A 66 8.04 -2.39 10.09
C LEU A 66 7.70 -1.25 9.14
N VAL A 67 7.02 -1.53 8.03
CA VAL A 67 6.64 -0.52 7.03
C VAL A 67 5.57 0.43 7.56
N LEU A 68 4.49 -0.11 8.17
CA LEU A 68 3.39 0.71 8.68
C LEU A 68 3.75 1.43 9.98
N GLY A 69 4.79 0.99 10.69
CA GLY A 69 5.33 1.66 11.87
C GLY A 69 6.21 2.87 11.55
N LEU A 70 6.79 2.98 10.35
CA LEU A 70 7.69 4.10 9.99
C LEU A 70 7.15 5.50 10.32
N PRO A 71 5.85 5.82 10.14
CA PRO A 71 5.32 7.13 10.48
C PRO A 71 5.46 7.51 11.96
N THR A 72 5.59 6.56 12.89
CA THR A 72 5.79 6.86 14.32
C THR A 72 7.16 7.48 14.60
N LEU A 73 8.08 7.45 13.64
CA LEU A 73 9.37 8.16 13.73
C LEU A 73 9.24 9.67 13.45
N VAL A 74 8.12 10.09 12.86
CA VAL A 74 7.91 11.47 12.38
C VAL A 74 6.73 12.14 13.09
N PHE A 75 5.72 11.37 13.47
CA PHE A 75 4.49 11.88 14.08
C PHE A 75 4.27 11.29 15.47
N ASP A 76 3.91 12.16 16.42
CA ASP A 76 3.61 11.78 17.81
C ASP A 76 2.12 11.49 18.05
N ASP A 77 1.24 11.99 17.17
CA ASP A 77 -0.20 11.78 17.28
C ASP A 77 -0.69 10.61 16.41
N VAL A 78 -1.62 9.84 16.95
CA VAL A 78 -2.13 8.61 16.31
C VAL A 78 -2.82 8.90 14.98
N ALA A 79 -3.50 10.04 14.85
CA ALA A 79 -4.24 10.37 13.63
C ALA A 79 -3.29 10.62 12.45
N SER A 80 -2.20 11.35 12.67
CA SER A 80 -1.16 11.58 11.66
C SER A 80 -0.41 10.29 11.32
N VAL A 81 -0.12 9.43 12.30
CA VAL A 81 0.50 8.12 12.07
C VAL A 81 -0.38 7.25 11.17
N VAL A 82 -1.66 7.11 11.49
CA VAL A 82 -2.63 6.35 10.66
C VAL A 82 -2.76 6.98 9.28
N SER A 83 -2.86 8.31 9.22
CA SER A 83 -2.98 9.04 7.97
C SER A 83 -1.78 8.82 7.03
N ALA A 84 -0.58 8.75 7.57
CA ALA A 84 0.63 8.47 6.82
C ALA A 84 0.74 6.98 6.44
N ALA A 85 0.35 6.07 7.34
CA ALA A 85 0.29 4.64 7.05
C ALA A 85 -0.64 4.35 5.85
N GLN A 86 -1.82 4.98 5.80
CA GLN A 86 -2.75 4.93 4.66
C GLN A 86 -2.11 5.33 3.34
N VAL A 87 -1.27 6.38 3.36
CA VAL A 87 -0.55 6.82 2.15
C VAL A 87 0.49 5.80 1.72
N ILE A 88 1.30 5.31 2.66
CA ILE A 88 2.33 4.30 2.39
C ILE A 88 1.68 3.04 1.81
N HIS A 89 0.62 2.55 2.44
CA HIS A 89 -0.09 1.35 2.03
C HIS A 89 -0.73 1.52 0.65
N ALA A 90 -1.42 2.65 0.40
CA ALA A 90 -2.02 2.95 -0.90
C ALA A 90 -0.98 2.98 -2.03
N VAL A 91 0.21 3.53 -1.78
CA VAL A 91 1.31 3.53 -2.76
C VAL A 91 1.81 2.10 -2.99
N LEU A 92 2.07 1.34 -1.93
CA LEU A 92 2.55 -0.05 -2.02
C LEU A 92 1.59 -0.93 -2.81
N MET A 93 0.30 -0.87 -2.50
CA MET A 93 -0.69 -1.65 -3.24
C MET A 93 -0.83 -1.21 -4.70
N SER A 94 -0.59 0.07 -4.99
CA SER A 94 -0.61 0.58 -6.38
C SER A 94 0.60 0.12 -7.20
N THR A 95 1.69 -0.31 -6.57
CA THR A 95 2.87 -0.85 -7.30
C THR A 95 2.56 -2.15 -8.06
N VAL A 96 1.44 -2.82 -7.76
CA VAL A 96 0.97 -3.99 -8.51
C VAL A 96 0.84 -3.72 -10.02
N VAL A 97 0.51 -2.48 -10.41
CA VAL A 97 0.44 -2.04 -11.80
C VAL A 97 1.79 -2.23 -12.49
N ALA A 98 2.87 -1.82 -11.82
CA ALA A 98 4.23 -1.90 -12.37
C ALA A 98 4.69 -3.36 -12.49
N VAL A 99 4.38 -4.20 -11.49
CA VAL A 99 4.70 -5.64 -11.50
C VAL A 99 3.98 -6.34 -12.65
N ALA A 100 2.66 -6.17 -12.75
CA ALA A 100 1.85 -6.78 -13.79
C ALA A 100 2.25 -6.28 -15.19
N PHE A 101 2.54 -4.99 -15.34
CA PHE A 101 3.04 -4.43 -16.61
C PHE A 101 4.37 -5.08 -17.00
N ALA A 102 5.34 -5.17 -16.09
CA ALA A 102 6.65 -5.74 -16.37
C ALA A 102 6.56 -7.20 -16.84
N TRP A 103 5.68 -7.98 -16.22
CA TRP A 103 5.48 -9.39 -16.56
C TRP A 103 4.70 -9.59 -17.86
N ALA A 104 3.67 -8.79 -18.10
CA ALA A 104 2.83 -8.93 -19.29
C ALA A 104 3.50 -8.38 -20.56
N ARG A 105 4.35 -7.36 -20.43
CA ARG A 105 5.00 -6.69 -21.58
C ARG A 105 5.74 -7.63 -22.54
N PRO A 106 6.64 -8.53 -22.09
CA PRO A 106 7.33 -9.45 -23.01
C PRO A 106 6.42 -10.53 -23.62
N LEU A 107 5.25 -10.81 -23.03
CA LEU A 107 4.36 -11.90 -23.44
C LEU A 107 3.24 -11.43 -24.39
N ALA A 108 2.63 -10.29 -24.09
CA ALA A 108 1.44 -9.79 -24.78
C ALA A 108 1.66 -8.43 -25.47
N GLY A 109 2.86 -7.85 -25.33
CA GLY A 109 3.17 -6.52 -25.84
C GLY A 109 2.64 -5.39 -24.95
N GLU A 110 2.99 -4.17 -25.32
CA GLU A 110 2.86 -2.99 -24.45
C GLU A 110 1.41 -2.61 -24.14
N ARG A 111 0.50 -2.66 -25.14
CA ARG A 111 -0.91 -2.29 -24.95
C ARG A 111 -1.61 -3.21 -23.94
N TRP A 112 -1.39 -4.52 -24.06
CA TRP A 112 -1.98 -5.51 -23.16
C TRP A 112 -1.33 -5.50 -21.78
N ALA A 113 -0.07 -5.08 -21.68
CA ALA A 113 0.60 -4.90 -20.39
C ALA A 113 -0.04 -3.78 -19.55
N TYR A 114 -0.45 -2.66 -20.17
CA TYR A 114 -1.21 -1.63 -19.46
C TYR A 114 -2.56 -2.15 -18.97
N ALA A 115 -3.27 -2.90 -19.82
CA ALA A 115 -4.55 -3.50 -19.45
C ALA A 115 -4.38 -4.47 -18.27
N ALA A 116 -3.35 -5.32 -18.28
CA ALA A 116 -3.03 -6.22 -17.18
C ALA A 116 -2.75 -5.47 -15.87
N GLY A 117 -1.95 -4.40 -15.92
CA GLY A 117 -1.67 -3.55 -14.76
C GLY A 117 -2.91 -2.89 -14.18
N ALA A 118 -3.78 -2.33 -15.05
CA ALA A 118 -5.02 -1.70 -14.64
C ALA A 118 -6.00 -2.73 -14.02
N LEU A 119 -6.17 -3.89 -14.65
CA LEU A 119 -7.02 -4.96 -14.15
C LEU A 119 -6.52 -5.50 -12.80
N ALA A 120 -5.21 -5.64 -12.62
CA ALA A 120 -4.63 -6.05 -11.34
C ALA A 120 -4.94 -5.04 -10.22
N ALA A 121 -4.82 -3.74 -10.49
CA ALA A 121 -5.13 -2.70 -9.51
C ALA A 121 -6.63 -2.60 -9.18
N LEU A 122 -7.49 -2.94 -10.14
CA LEU A 122 -8.96 -2.91 -10.01
C LEU A 122 -9.57 -4.23 -9.53
N ALA A 123 -8.78 -5.30 -9.41
CA ALA A 123 -9.26 -6.57 -8.90
C ALA A 123 -9.92 -6.34 -7.53
N PRO A 124 -11.14 -6.86 -7.26
CA PRO A 124 -11.88 -6.54 -6.03
C PRO A 124 -11.07 -6.77 -4.75
N GLY A 125 -10.29 -7.86 -4.68
CA GLY A 125 -9.39 -8.13 -3.56
C GLY A 125 -8.29 -7.08 -3.40
N MET A 126 -7.76 -6.54 -4.49
CA MET A 126 -6.77 -5.47 -4.45
C MET A 126 -7.38 -4.12 -4.10
N ALA A 127 -8.62 -3.84 -4.51
CA ALA A 127 -9.33 -2.64 -4.10
C ALA A 127 -9.61 -2.68 -2.59
N TYR A 128 -10.07 -3.83 -2.08
CA TYR A 128 -10.34 -4.05 -0.67
C TYR A 128 -9.08 -3.91 0.20
N ALA A 129 -7.95 -4.48 -0.24
CA ALA A 129 -6.69 -4.40 0.49
C ALA A 129 -6.12 -2.97 0.60
N GLY A 130 -6.59 -2.00 -0.20
CA GLY A 130 -6.03 -0.64 -0.25
C GLY A 130 -6.66 0.39 0.69
N LEU A 131 -7.44 -0.04 1.67
CA LEU A 131 -8.24 0.85 2.52
C LEU A 131 -7.59 1.17 3.88
N MET A 132 -6.47 0.50 4.20
CA MET A 132 -5.66 0.80 5.39
C MET A 132 -4.51 1.74 5.09
#